data_AF-A0AA38DT73-F1
#
_entry.id   AF-A0AA38DT73-F1
#
_cell.length_a   1.000
_cell.length_b   1.000
_cell.length_c   1.000
_cell.angle_alpha   90.00
_cell.angle_beta   90.00
_cell.angle_gamma   90.00
#
_symmetry.space_group_name_H-M   'P 1'
#
loop_
_entity.id
_entity.type
_entity.pdbx_description
1 polymer ?
#
loop_
_entity_poly.entity_id
_entity_poly.type
_entity_poly.pdbx_seq_one_letter_code
_entity_poly.pdbx_strand_id
1 'polypeptide(L)'
;MSNINKQSLREVAKKCSAQEPLRIVEYHGKMCLRNSGGIVFTVLRDSSFPEYSSENENYARLAELSTPDTMLELLDELEAKDRRIEEEIARANREHHRGFMMACGHLKEHSNVHYADAAEMEIAALRNRINELESAAAGKGGAS
;
A
#
# COMPACT_ATOMS: atom_id res chain seq x y z
N MET A 1 -2.25 0.20 -8.05
CA MET A 1 -3.02 -1.05 -8.07
C MET A 1 -3.15 -1.46 -9.53
N SER A 2 -2.79 -2.71 -9.83
CA SER A 2 -2.77 -3.22 -11.21
C SER A 2 -4.15 -3.10 -11.88
N ASN A 3 -4.21 -2.55 -13.10
CA ASN A 3 -5.45 -2.43 -13.90
C ASN A 3 -5.87 -3.78 -14.55
N ILE A 4 -5.34 -4.89 -14.05
CA ILE A 4 -5.62 -6.23 -14.58
C ILE A 4 -7.00 -6.67 -14.09
N ASN A 5 -7.88 -7.00 -15.02
CA ASN A 5 -9.17 -7.62 -14.71
C ASN A 5 -8.96 -9.11 -14.35
N LYS A 6 -8.68 -9.37 -13.07
CA LYS A 6 -8.42 -10.71 -12.52
C LYS A 6 -9.60 -11.67 -12.72
N GLN A 7 -10.83 -11.17 -12.61
CA GLN A 7 -12.04 -11.97 -12.77
C GLN A 7 -12.16 -12.51 -14.20
N SER A 8 -11.98 -11.64 -15.20
CA SER A 8 -12.00 -12.06 -16.60
C SER A 8 -10.89 -13.07 -16.91
N LEU A 9 -9.67 -12.87 -16.39
CA LEU A 9 -8.58 -13.84 -16.56
C LEU A 9 -8.91 -15.19 -15.91
N ARG A 10 -9.49 -15.19 -14.72
CA ARG A 10 -9.90 -16.40 -13.99
C ARG A 10 -10.97 -17.17 -14.77
N GLU A 11 -11.93 -16.47 -15.38
CA GLU A 11 -12.96 -17.09 -16.22
C GLU A 11 -12.36 -17.72 -17.49
N VAL A 12 -11.42 -17.04 -18.15
CA VAL A 12 -10.72 -17.57 -19.32
C VAL A 12 -9.90 -18.81 -18.94
N ALA A 13 -9.13 -18.75 -17.86
CA ALA A 13 -8.34 -19.90 -17.40
C ALA A 13 -9.25 -21.11 -17.10
N LYS A 14 -10.36 -20.91 -16.38
CA LYS A 14 -11.34 -21.97 -16.10
C LYS A 14 -11.93 -22.57 -17.37
N LYS A 15 -12.26 -21.76 -18.39
CA LYS A 15 -12.75 -22.26 -19.68
C LYS A 15 -11.71 -23.11 -20.41
N CYS A 16 -10.43 -22.78 -20.27
CA CYS A 16 -9.34 -23.51 -20.90
C CYS A 16 -8.87 -24.74 -20.09
N SER A 17 -9.38 -24.98 -18.87
CA SER A 17 -8.95 -26.06 -17.98
C SER A 17 -9.04 -27.48 -18.58
N ALA A 18 -9.95 -27.69 -19.52
CA ALA A 18 -10.10 -28.97 -20.22
C ALA A 18 -9.13 -29.16 -21.39
N GLN A 19 -8.37 -28.12 -21.78
CA GLN A 19 -7.41 -28.21 -22.87
C GLN A 19 -6.12 -28.87 -22.39
N GLU A 20 -5.56 -29.73 -23.23
CA GLU A 20 -4.27 -30.32 -22.95
C GLU A 20 -3.15 -29.26 -22.98
N PRO A 21 -2.26 -29.25 -21.98
CA PRO A 21 -1.10 -28.36 -21.97
C PRO A 21 -0.21 -28.54 -23.21
N LEU A 22 0.32 -27.43 -23.70
CA LEU A 22 1.34 -27.46 -24.74
C LEU A 22 2.64 -28.02 -24.17
N ARG A 23 3.38 -28.75 -25.01
CA ARG A 23 4.69 -29.30 -24.68
C ARG A 23 5.70 -28.93 -25.75
N ILE A 24 6.87 -28.53 -25.32
CA ILE A 24 8.00 -28.30 -26.21
C ILE A 24 8.57 -29.66 -26.64
N VAL A 25 8.76 -29.82 -27.95
CA VAL A 25 9.44 -30.98 -28.54
C VAL A 25 10.37 -30.54 -29.66
N GLU A 26 11.30 -31.40 -30.02
CA GLU A 26 12.08 -31.27 -31.25
C GLU A 26 11.52 -32.19 -32.33
N TYR A 27 11.27 -31.64 -33.53
CA TYR A 27 10.75 -32.35 -34.68
C TYR A 27 11.53 -31.95 -35.94
N HIS A 28 12.23 -32.91 -36.56
CA HIS A 28 13.14 -32.68 -37.69
C HIS A 28 14.13 -31.50 -37.49
N GLY A 29 14.76 -31.42 -36.31
CA GLY A 29 15.74 -30.37 -35.99
C GLY A 29 15.12 -29.01 -35.64
N LYS A 30 13.79 -28.91 -35.61
CA LYS A 30 13.05 -27.69 -35.26
C LYS A 30 12.39 -27.85 -33.90
N MET A 31 12.45 -26.81 -33.09
CA MET A 31 11.70 -26.76 -31.83
C MET A 31 10.24 -26.43 -32.13
N CYS A 32 9.31 -27.14 -31.51
CA CYS A 32 7.88 -27.02 -31.76
C CYS A 32 7.11 -27.09 -30.44
N LEU A 33 6.01 -26.35 -30.36
CA LEU A 33 4.97 -26.54 -29.33
C LEU A 33 3.91 -27.47 -29.89
N ARG A 34 3.54 -28.51 -29.14
CA ARG A 34 2.56 -29.51 -29.57
C ARG A 34 1.59 -29.89 -28.47
N ASN A 35 0.49 -30.53 -28.87
CA ASN A 35 -0.39 -31.31 -28.01
C ASN A 35 -0.62 -32.72 -28.62
N SER A 36 -1.59 -33.48 -28.13
CA SER A 36 -1.96 -34.79 -28.65
C SER A 36 -2.52 -34.71 -30.09
N GLY A 37 -3.09 -33.57 -30.47
CA GLY A 37 -3.60 -33.29 -31.80
C GLY A 37 -2.52 -33.00 -32.84
N GLY A 38 -1.28 -32.73 -32.41
CA GLY A 38 -0.14 -32.49 -33.30
C GLY A 38 0.63 -31.22 -32.96
N ILE A 39 1.40 -30.73 -33.94
CA ILE A 39 2.17 -29.49 -33.81
C ILE A 39 1.22 -28.30 -33.88
N VAL A 40 1.29 -27.41 -32.88
CA VAL A 40 0.50 -26.18 -32.81
C VAL A 40 1.32 -25.01 -33.35
N PHE A 41 2.57 -24.87 -32.93
CA PHE A 41 3.48 -23.82 -33.38
C PHE A 41 4.88 -24.38 -33.64
N THR A 42 5.56 -23.85 -34.66
CA THR A 42 7.00 -24.08 -34.88
C THR A 42 7.76 -22.86 -34.38
N VAL A 43 8.78 -23.08 -33.56
CA VAL A 43 9.65 -22.01 -33.05
C VAL A 43 10.74 -21.75 -34.10
N LEU A 44 10.69 -20.56 -34.69
CA LEU A 44 11.64 -20.15 -35.72
C LEU A 44 12.99 -19.80 -35.06
N ARG A 45 14.04 -20.48 -35.52
CA ARG A 45 15.43 -20.13 -35.25
C ARG A 45 16.05 -19.61 -36.54
N ASP A 46 16.33 -18.32 -36.57
CA ASP A 46 17.03 -17.67 -37.66
C ASP A 46 18.49 -17.44 -37.27
N SER A 47 19.40 -18.15 -37.94
CA SER A 47 20.84 -18.03 -37.72
C SER A 47 21.39 -16.66 -38.08
N SER A 48 20.71 -15.91 -38.94
CA SER A 48 21.07 -14.53 -39.30
C SER A 48 20.65 -13.52 -38.23
N PHE A 49 19.75 -13.91 -37.32
CA PHE A 49 19.17 -13.07 -36.28
C PHE A 49 19.07 -13.83 -34.93
N PRO A 50 20.22 -14.10 -34.28
CA PRO A 50 20.26 -14.96 -33.09
C PRO A 50 19.52 -14.40 -31.87
N GLU A 51 19.44 -13.07 -31.73
CA GLU A 51 18.73 -12.39 -30.63
C GLU A 51 17.23 -12.71 -30.66
N TYR A 52 16.59 -12.49 -31.81
CA TYR A 52 15.17 -12.83 -32.03
C TYR A 52 14.90 -14.34 -31.88
N SER A 53 15.88 -15.18 -32.22
CA SER A 53 15.78 -16.63 -32.03
C SER A 53 15.71 -17.00 -30.54
N SER A 54 16.50 -16.35 -29.69
CA SER A 54 16.46 -16.57 -28.24
C SER A 54 15.17 -16.07 -27.60
N GLU A 55 14.63 -14.94 -28.08
CA GLU A 55 13.32 -14.45 -27.65
C GLU A 55 12.21 -15.44 -28.04
N ASN A 56 12.23 -15.98 -29.25
CA ASN A 56 11.25 -16.99 -29.69
C ASN A 56 11.27 -18.25 -28.81
N GLU A 57 12.46 -18.71 -28.42
CA GLU A 57 12.58 -19.84 -27.48
C GLU A 57 12.01 -19.49 -26.09
N ASN A 58 12.24 -18.27 -25.61
CA ASN A 58 11.68 -17.80 -24.35
C ASN A 58 10.15 -17.72 -24.41
N TYR A 59 9.57 -17.19 -25.49
CA TYR A 59 8.12 -17.18 -25.68
C TYR A 59 7.54 -18.59 -25.75
N ALA A 60 8.24 -19.54 -26.37
CA ALA A 60 7.81 -20.92 -26.41
C ALA A 60 7.77 -21.56 -25.02
N ARG A 61 8.80 -21.32 -24.20
CA ARG A 61 8.83 -21.77 -22.79
C ARG A 61 7.74 -21.11 -21.97
N LEU A 62 7.49 -19.81 -22.18
CA LEU A 62 6.41 -19.10 -21.53
C LEU A 62 5.05 -19.74 -21.86
N ALA A 63 4.81 -20.06 -23.14
CA ALA A 63 3.57 -20.69 -23.58
C ALA A 63 3.38 -22.10 -22.99
N GLU A 64 4.46 -22.89 -22.87
CA GLU A 64 4.44 -24.20 -22.20
C GLU A 64 4.06 -24.08 -20.72
N LEU A 65 4.61 -23.09 -20.00
CA LEU A 65 4.35 -22.88 -18.58
C LEU A 65 3.01 -22.20 -18.29
N SER A 66 2.44 -21.49 -19.28
CA SER A 66 1.19 -20.74 -19.17
C SER A 66 -0.04 -21.65 -19.23
N THR A 67 -0.07 -22.66 -18.36
CA THR A 67 -1.22 -23.56 -18.21
C THR A 67 -2.36 -22.86 -17.46
N PRO A 68 -3.62 -23.30 -17.65
CA PRO A 68 -4.74 -22.82 -16.85
C PRO A 68 -4.49 -22.87 -15.35
N ASP A 69 -3.87 -23.95 -14.86
CA ASP A 69 -3.59 -24.15 -13.44
C ASP A 69 -2.55 -23.15 -12.94
N THR A 70 -1.44 -23.00 -13.66
CA THR A 70 -0.41 -21.99 -13.35
C THR A 70 -1.02 -20.58 -13.28
N MET A 71 -1.91 -20.23 -14.21
CA MET A 71 -2.56 -18.92 -14.24
C MET A 71 -3.50 -18.73 -13.04
N LEU A 72 -4.23 -19.76 -12.63
CA LEU A 72 -5.11 -19.70 -11.46
C LEU A 72 -4.31 -19.56 -10.16
N GLU A 73 -3.21 -20.30 -10.00
CA GLU A 73 -2.30 -20.20 -8.85
C GLU A 73 -1.68 -18.80 -8.73
N LEU A 74 -1.19 -18.24 -9.84
CA LEU A 74 -0.65 -16.89 -9.87
C LEU A 74 -1.71 -15.83 -9.49
N LEU A 75 -2.96 -16.02 -9.91
CA LEU A 75 -4.06 -15.14 -9.53
C LEU A 75 -4.37 -15.25 -8.03
N ASP A 76 -4.37 -16.45 -7.45
CA ASP A 76 -4.54 -16.66 -6.00
C ASP A 76 -3.41 -15.97 -5.20
N GLU A 77 -2.17 -16.11 -5.64
CA GLU A 77 -1.02 -15.46 -5.01
C GLU A 77 -1.14 -13.93 -5.07
N LEU A 78 -1.57 -13.38 -6.21
CA LEU A 78 -1.75 -11.96 -6.40
C LEU A 78 -2.86 -11.39 -5.51
N GLU A 79 -3.99 -12.11 -5.37
CA GLU A 79 -5.06 -11.74 -4.44
C GLU A 79 -4.62 -11.83 -2.98
N ALA A 80 -3.82 -12.84 -2.61
CA ALA A 80 -3.24 -12.93 -1.28
C ALA A 80 -2.28 -11.78 -0.98
N LYS A 81 -1.45 -11.36 -1.95
CA LYS A 81 -0.57 -10.21 -1.82
C LYS A 81 -1.34 -8.90 -1.66
N ASP A 82 -2.40 -8.68 -2.44
CA ASP A 82 -3.22 -7.48 -2.31
C ASP A 82 -3.87 -7.38 -0.93
N ARG A 83 -4.43 -8.49 -0.41
CA ARG A 83 -4.98 -8.51 0.96
C ARG A 83 -3.93 -8.17 2.02
N ARG A 84 -2.72 -8.71 1.89
CA ARG A 84 -1.61 -8.40 2.83
C ARG A 84 -1.24 -6.92 2.81
N ILE A 85 -1.17 -6.32 1.62
CA ILE A 85 -0.87 -4.89 1.46
C ILE A 85 -1.98 -4.05 2.10
N GLU A 86 -3.25 -4.37 1.85
CA GLU A 86 -4.39 -3.68 2.46
C GLU A 86 -4.36 -3.76 4.00
N GLU A 87 -4.08 -4.95 4.54
CA GLU A 87 -3.95 -5.15 5.99
C GLU A 87 -2.80 -4.35 6.60
N GLU A 88 -1.64 -4.30 5.93
CA GLU A 88 -0.48 -3.52 6.37
C GLU A 88 -0.77 -2.02 6.35
N ILE A 89 -1.39 -1.51 5.29
CA ILE A 89 -1.82 -0.11 5.21
C ILE A 89 -2.83 0.20 6.32
N ALA A 90 -3.82 -0.66 6.53
CA ALA A 90 -4.81 -0.48 7.58
C ALA A 90 -4.18 -0.49 8.98
N ARG A 91 -3.17 -1.34 9.20
CA ARG A 91 -2.40 -1.38 10.47
C ARG A 91 -1.63 -0.08 10.67
N ALA A 92 -0.84 0.34 9.69
CA ALA A 92 -0.06 1.57 9.75
C ALA A 92 -0.97 2.79 9.99
N ASN A 93 -2.12 2.86 9.33
CA ASN A 93 -3.10 3.94 9.53
C ASN A 93 -3.67 3.96 10.95
N ARG A 94 -3.97 2.80 11.55
CA ARG A 94 -4.44 2.74 12.95
C ARG A 94 -3.37 3.20 13.93
N GLU A 95 -2.12 2.79 13.72
CA GLU A 95 -0.99 3.19 14.56
C GLU A 95 -0.70 4.68 14.45
N HIS A 96 -0.68 5.20 13.21
CA HIS A 96 -0.54 6.63 12.95
C HIS A 96 -1.66 7.44 13.60
N HIS A 97 -2.92 6.99 13.47
CA HIS A 97 -4.06 7.66 14.12
C HIS A 97 -3.93 7.66 15.66
N ARG A 98 -3.52 6.54 16.27
CA ARG A 98 -3.26 6.49 17.72
C ARG A 98 -2.16 7.46 18.14
N GLY A 99 -1.04 7.48 17.41
CA GLY A 99 0.07 8.40 17.66
C GLY A 99 -0.36 9.86 17.58
N PHE A 100 -1.13 10.20 16.55
CA PHE A 100 -1.73 11.52 16.39
C PHE A 100 -2.62 11.90 17.58
N MET A 101 -3.52 11.01 18.00
CA MET A 101 -4.43 11.26 19.12
C MET A 101 -3.69 11.49 20.45
N MET A 102 -2.62 10.73 20.72
CA MET A 102 -1.77 10.95 21.89
C MET A 102 -1.06 12.30 21.84
N ALA A 103 -0.49 12.67 20.69
CA ALA A 103 0.19 13.95 20.51
C ALA A 103 -0.77 15.15 20.70
N CYS A 104 -1.99 15.06 20.16
CA CYS A 104 -3.02 16.07 20.38
C CYS A 104 -3.43 16.19 21.85
N GLY A 105 -3.50 15.07 22.57
CA GLY A 105 -3.76 15.05 24.02
C GLY A 105 -2.71 15.86 24.78
N HIS A 106 -1.43 15.55 24.58
CA HIS A 106 -0.33 16.27 25.24
C HIS A 106 -0.31 17.76 24.90
N LEU A 107 -0.53 18.15 23.63
CA LEU A 107 -0.57 19.56 23.23
C LEU A 107 -1.68 20.33 23.96
N LYS A 108 -2.85 19.70 24.14
CA LYS A 108 -3.97 20.31 24.85
C LYS A 108 -3.68 20.48 26.34
N GLU A 109 -3.06 19.47 26.97
CA GLU A 109 -2.67 19.53 28.37
C GLU A 109 -1.63 20.62 28.64
N HIS A 110 -0.57 20.69 27.83
CA HIS A 110 0.46 21.73 27.97
C HIS A 110 -0.08 23.15 27.73
N SER A 111 -0.93 23.34 26.72
CA SER A 111 -1.55 24.64 26.47
C SER A 111 -2.40 25.10 27.66
N ASN A 112 -3.15 24.18 28.28
CA ASN A 112 -4.00 24.51 29.43
C ASN A 112 -3.18 24.92 30.66
N VAL A 113 -2.05 24.27 30.91
CA VAL A 113 -1.14 24.64 32.02
C VAL A 113 -0.58 26.04 31.81
N HIS A 114 -0.09 26.36 30.61
CA HIS A 114 0.46 27.69 30.34
C HIS A 114 -0.58 28.81 30.44
N TYR A 115 -1.83 28.56 30.03
CA TYR A 115 -2.91 29.52 30.24
C TYR A 115 -3.26 29.71 31.71
N ALA A 116 -3.27 28.62 32.50
CA ALA A 116 -3.52 28.71 33.94
C ALA A 116 -2.42 29.51 34.66
N ASP A 117 -1.15 29.19 34.41
CA ASP A 117 0.00 29.89 35.02
C ASP A 117 0.00 31.39 34.66
N ALA A 118 -0.27 31.73 33.39
CA ALA A 118 -0.35 33.12 32.94
C ALA A 118 -1.51 33.88 33.61
N ALA A 119 -2.68 33.25 33.70
CA ALA A 119 -3.85 33.84 34.36
C ALA A 119 -3.60 34.04 35.87
N GLU A 120 -2.93 33.10 36.54
CA GLU A 120 -2.58 33.24 37.96
C GLU A 120 -1.62 34.40 38.22
N MET A 121 -0.60 34.57 37.36
CA MET A 121 0.31 35.71 37.43
C MET A 121 -0.41 37.05 37.22
N GLU A 122 -1.30 37.14 36.22
CA GLU A 122 -2.09 38.35 35.99
C GLU A 122 -3.03 38.65 37.17
N ILE A 123 -3.73 37.63 37.70
CA ILE A 123 -4.58 37.79 38.88
C ILE A 123 -3.78 38.27 40.09
N ALA A 124 -2.57 37.74 40.31
CA ALA A 124 -1.71 38.17 41.41
C ALA A 124 -1.27 39.64 41.24
N ALA A 125 -0.87 40.04 40.02
CA ALA A 125 -0.51 41.42 39.72
C ALA A 125 -1.71 42.37 39.91
N LEU A 126 -2.89 41.98 39.45
CA LEU A 126 -4.13 42.74 39.63
C LEU A 126 -4.51 42.88 41.11
N ARG A 127 -4.40 41.81 41.90
CA ARG A 127 -4.65 41.85 43.36
C ARG A 127 -3.70 42.81 44.07
N ASN A 128 -2.40 42.77 43.74
CA ASN A 128 -1.44 43.71 44.30
C ASN A 128 -1.80 45.15 43.95
N ARG A 129 -2.19 45.40 42.69
CA ARG A 129 -2.59 46.73 42.24
C ARG A 129 -3.86 47.24 42.93
N ILE A 130 -4.84 46.37 43.16
CA ILE A 130 -6.06 46.70 43.93
C ILE A 130 -5.67 47.12 45.35
N ASN A 131 -4.85 46.33 46.04
CA ASN A 131 -4.41 46.63 47.41
C ASN A 131 -3.67 47.97 47.52
N GLU A 132 -2.80 48.29 46.56
CA GLU A 132 -2.12 49.59 46.48
C GLU A 132 -3.12 50.74 46.36
N LEU A 133 -4.12 50.59 45.47
CA LEU A 133 -5.13 51.61 45.21
C LEU A 133 -6.05 51.80 46.43
N GLU A 134 -6.47 50.71 47.08
CA GLU A 134 -7.28 50.75 48.31
C GLU A 134 -6.52 51.42 49.46
N SER A 135 -5.23 51.12 49.62
CA SER A 135 -4.38 51.76 50.63
C SER A 135 -4.20 53.26 50.37
N ALA A 136 -4.00 53.64 49.10
CA ALA A 136 -3.89 55.05 48.70
C ALA A 136 -5.21 55.82 48.88
N ALA A 137 -6.35 55.16 48.67
CA ALA A 137 -7.67 55.73 48.92
C ALA A 137 -7.95 55.89 50.42
N ALA A 138 -7.59 54.90 51.25
CA ALA A 138 -7.74 54.96 52.71
C ALA A 138 -6.86 56.07 53.33
N GLY A 139 -5.63 56.26 52.84
CA GLY A 139 -4.73 57.32 53.32
C GLY A 139 -5.19 58.75 52.98
N LYS A 140 -6.07 58.93 51.99
CA LYS A 140 -6.63 60.24 51.60
C LYS A 140 -7.91 60.62 52.38
N GLY A 141 -8.44 59.74 53.22
CA GLY A 141 -9.61 60.00 54.07
C GLY A 141 -9.30 60.65 55.43
N GLY A 142 -8.02 60.90 55.75
CA GLY A 142 -7.56 61.39 57.05
C GLY A 142 -7.05 62.84 57.09
N ALA A 143 -7.47 63.68 56.14
CA ALA A 143 -7.20 65.12 56.16
C ALA A 143 -8.52 65.87 55.93
N SER A 144 -9.31 65.99 56.99
CA SER A 144 -10.37 66.99 57.13
C SER A 144 -10.01 67.88 58.30
#